data_AF-A0A1B7WKC9-F1
#
_entry.id   AF-A0A1B7WKC9-F1
#
_cell.length_a   1.000
_cell.length_b   1.000
_cell.length_c   1.000
_cell.angle_alpha   90.00
_cell.angle_beta   90.00
_cell.angle_gamma   90.00
#
_symmetry.space_group_name_H-M   'P 1'
#
loop_
_entity.id
_entity.type
_entity.pdbx_description
1 polymer ?
#
loop_
_entity_poly.entity_id
_entity_poly.type
_entity_poly.pdbx_seq_one_letter_code
_entity_poly.pdbx_strand_id
1 'polypeptide(L)'
;REIEKFRNNLSWKYQLHQYITEAQTIFESRYELFIFAPRGISKISIYAPRNQELAQLSGIPLGVTLILEFRDAISPRIQSLVGFLGTGIVFVLTQVIGRGLGLVGRGILQGIGSVSLTEKGQRKNK
;
A
#
# COMPACT_ATOMS: atom_id res chain seq x y z
N ARG A 1 -12.58 -35.88 18.88
CA ARG A 1 -11.63 -34.74 18.75
C ARG A 1 -11.43 -34.24 17.33
N GLU A 2 -11.00 -35.05 16.34
CA GLU A 2 -10.75 -34.53 14.97
C GLU A 2 -12.03 -34.03 14.27
N ILE A 3 -13.14 -34.74 14.41
CA ILE A 3 -14.45 -34.31 13.87
C ILE A 3 -14.92 -32.99 14.52
N GLU A 4 -14.66 -32.79 15.82
CA GLU A 4 -15.03 -31.55 16.52
C GLU A 4 -14.19 -30.36 16.06
N LYS A 5 -12.87 -30.57 15.84
CA LYS A 5 -12.00 -29.54 15.24
C LYS A 5 -12.49 -29.19 13.83
N PHE A 6 -12.82 -30.19 13.02
CA PHE A 6 -13.37 -29.99 11.68
C PHE A 6 -14.66 -29.17 11.71
N ARG A 7 -15.62 -29.54 12.58
CA ARG A 7 -16.87 -28.79 12.78
C ARG A 7 -16.60 -27.35 13.21
N ASN A 8 -15.66 -27.13 14.12
CA ASN A 8 -15.31 -25.79 14.59
C ASN A 8 -14.73 -24.93 13.45
N ASN A 9 -13.80 -25.49 12.66
CA ASN A 9 -13.22 -24.80 11.52
C ASN A 9 -14.27 -24.45 10.46
N LEU A 10 -15.23 -25.36 10.19
CA LEU A 10 -16.34 -25.06 9.31
C LEU A 10 -17.23 -23.95 9.87
N SER A 11 -17.56 -23.98 11.16
CA SER A 11 -18.35 -22.93 11.80
C SER A 11 -17.69 -21.55 11.66
N TRP A 12 -16.39 -21.46 11.92
CA TRP A 12 -15.63 -20.22 11.71
C TRP A 12 -15.66 -19.75 10.26
N LYS A 13 -15.50 -20.68 9.31
CA LYS A 13 -15.58 -20.36 7.88
C LYS A 13 -16.96 -19.80 7.50
N TYR A 14 -18.03 -20.42 7.96
CA TYR A 14 -19.40 -19.95 7.68
C TYR A 14 -19.71 -18.61 8.34
N GLN A 15 -19.26 -18.41 9.58
CA GLN A 15 -19.43 -17.13 10.27
C GLN A 15 -18.67 -16.01 9.56
N LEU A 16 -17.42 -16.25 9.16
CA LEU A 16 -16.63 -15.28 8.39
C LEU A 16 -17.35 -14.92 7.08
N HIS A 17 -17.87 -15.93 6.38
CA HIS A 17 -18.61 -15.71 5.15
C HIS A 17 -19.87 -14.86 5.38
N GLN A 18 -20.70 -15.26 6.34
CA GLN A 18 -21.98 -14.60 6.64
C GLN A 18 -21.81 -13.14 7.05
N TYR A 19 -20.80 -12.85 7.87
CA TYR A 19 -20.65 -11.53 8.48
C TYR A 19 -19.74 -10.58 7.69
N ILE A 20 -18.78 -11.10 6.92
CA ILE A 20 -17.76 -10.28 6.23
C ILE A 20 -17.83 -10.47 4.72
N THR A 21 -17.65 -11.70 4.22
CA THR A 21 -17.57 -11.93 2.77
C THR A 21 -18.87 -11.57 2.05
N GLU A 22 -20.02 -11.99 2.60
CA GLU A 22 -21.31 -11.69 1.99
C GLU A 22 -21.56 -10.18 1.93
N ALA A 23 -21.34 -9.48 3.04
CA ALA A 23 -21.46 -8.02 3.12
C ALA A 23 -20.57 -7.30 2.09
N GLN A 24 -19.32 -7.75 1.93
CA GLN A 24 -18.41 -7.21 0.94
C GLN A 24 -18.92 -7.46 -0.49
N THR A 25 -19.38 -8.67 -0.81
CA THR A 25 -19.91 -8.97 -2.16
C THR A 25 -21.18 -8.19 -2.48
N ILE A 26 -22.06 -7.94 -1.49
CA ILE A 26 -23.23 -7.07 -1.63
C ILE A 26 -22.80 -5.63 -1.92
N PHE A 27 -21.87 -5.09 -1.12
CA PHE A 27 -21.33 -3.73 -1.31
C PHE A 27 -20.70 -3.54 -2.69
N GLU A 28 -19.94 -4.54 -3.17
CA GLU A 28 -19.30 -4.52 -4.48
C GLU A 28 -20.26 -4.86 -5.64
N SER A 29 -21.55 -5.12 -5.38
CA SER A 29 -22.55 -5.55 -6.37
C SER A 29 -22.10 -6.79 -7.16
N ARG A 30 -21.64 -7.81 -6.43
CA ARG A 30 -21.14 -9.07 -6.98
C ARG A 30 -21.86 -10.26 -6.36
N TYR A 31 -22.05 -11.29 -7.18
CA TYR A 31 -22.36 -12.64 -6.71
C TYR A 31 -21.19 -13.57 -6.99
N GLU A 32 -20.92 -14.47 -6.06
CA GLU A 32 -20.02 -15.60 -6.27
C GLU A 32 -20.84 -16.83 -6.65
N LEU A 33 -20.55 -17.41 -7.82
CA LEU A 33 -21.25 -18.60 -8.33
C LEU A 33 -20.29 -19.78 -8.44
N PHE A 34 -20.82 -20.96 -8.15
CA PHE A 34 -20.14 -22.22 -8.47
C PHE A 34 -20.60 -22.72 -9.84
N ILE A 35 -19.64 -23.01 -10.70
CA ILE A 35 -19.88 -23.57 -12.04
C ILE A 35 -19.18 -24.92 -12.17
N PHE A 36 -19.71 -25.78 -13.03
CA PHE A 36 -18.98 -26.95 -13.49
C PHE A 36 -17.98 -26.53 -14.57
N ALA A 37 -16.70 -26.71 -14.27
CA ALA A 37 -15.59 -26.51 -15.19
C ALA A 37 -14.98 -27.87 -15.58
N PRO A 38 -14.17 -27.96 -16.65
CA PRO A 38 -13.57 -29.21 -17.10
C PRO A 38 -12.76 -29.97 -16.04
N ARG A 39 -12.27 -29.28 -15.00
CA ARG A 39 -11.48 -29.86 -13.90
C ARG A 39 -12.26 -29.94 -12.58
N GLY A 40 -13.58 -29.85 -12.60
CA GLY A 40 -14.45 -29.92 -11.42
C GLY A 40 -15.21 -28.62 -11.15
N ILE A 41 -15.55 -28.36 -9.89
CA ILE A 41 -16.30 -27.15 -9.51
C ILE A 41 -15.34 -25.97 -9.40
N SER A 42 -15.65 -24.87 -10.10
CA SER A 42 -14.92 -23.60 -10.01
C SER A 42 -15.82 -22.51 -9.47
N LYS A 43 -15.23 -21.49 -8.84
CA LYS A 43 -15.93 -20.29 -8.39
C LYS A 43 -15.68 -19.15 -9.38
N ILE A 44 -16.72 -18.46 -9.80
CA ILE A 44 -16.65 -17.24 -10.60
C ILE A 44 -17.34 -16.09 -9.87
N SER A 45 -16.95 -14.86 -10.19
CA SER A 45 -17.63 -13.65 -9.71
C SER A 45 -18.33 -12.98 -10.87
N ILE A 46 -19.62 -12.68 -10.71
CA ILE A 46 -20.40 -11.94 -11.69
C ILE A 46 -20.90 -10.64 -11.07
N TYR A 47 -20.97 -9.60 -11.90
CA TYR A 47 -21.61 -8.34 -11.50
C TYR A 47 -23.13 -8.46 -11.63
N ALA A 48 -23.85 -8.01 -10.60
CA ALA A 48 -25.28 -7.77 -10.66
C ALA A 48 -25.65 -6.72 -9.61
N PRO A 49 -26.62 -5.82 -9.89
CA PRO A 49 -27.04 -4.82 -8.91
C PRO A 49 -27.62 -5.46 -7.63
N ARG A 50 -27.07 -5.13 -6.46
CA ARG A 50 -27.50 -5.66 -5.14
C ARG A 50 -27.97 -4.58 -4.16
N ASN A 51 -28.47 -3.46 -4.68
CA ASN A 51 -28.88 -2.30 -3.86
C ASN A 51 -29.95 -2.61 -2.82
N GLN A 52 -30.91 -3.48 -3.16
CA GLN A 52 -31.98 -3.88 -2.23
C GLN A 52 -31.43 -4.71 -1.07
N GLU A 53 -30.48 -5.60 -1.33
CA GLU A 53 -29.82 -6.41 -0.31
C GLU A 53 -28.92 -5.55 0.59
N LEU A 54 -28.20 -4.59 -0.02
CA LEU A 54 -27.40 -3.62 0.71
C LEU A 54 -28.25 -2.81 1.69
N ALA A 55 -29.43 -2.36 1.26
CA ALA A 55 -30.37 -1.60 2.10
C ALA A 55 -30.98 -2.43 3.24
N GLN A 56 -30.94 -3.76 3.16
CA GLN A 56 -31.45 -4.67 4.18
C GLN A 56 -30.36 -5.14 5.16
N LEU A 57 -29.08 -4.81 4.90
CA LEU A 57 -28.00 -5.14 5.84
C LEU A 57 -28.20 -4.44 7.18
N SER A 58 -27.92 -5.17 8.25
CA SER A 58 -27.98 -4.66 9.62
C SER A 58 -26.86 -5.29 10.45
N GLY A 59 -26.56 -4.71 11.63
CA GLY A 59 -25.55 -5.24 12.54
C GLY A 59 -24.13 -5.29 11.94
N ILE A 60 -23.44 -6.42 12.13
CA ILE A 60 -22.04 -6.60 11.71
C ILE A 60 -21.86 -6.40 10.19
N PRO A 61 -22.66 -7.03 9.29
CA PRO A 61 -22.57 -6.82 7.85
C PRO A 61 -22.65 -5.35 7.43
N LEU A 62 -23.59 -4.58 8.00
CA LEU A 62 -23.70 -3.15 7.72
C LEU A 62 -22.43 -2.41 8.16
N GLY A 63 -21.90 -2.72 9.35
CA GLY A 63 -20.64 -2.16 9.82
C GLY A 63 -19.46 -2.44 8.88
N VAL A 64 -19.38 -3.65 8.30
CA VAL A 64 -18.37 -3.98 7.29
C VAL A 64 -18.51 -3.08 6.07
N THR A 65 -19.71 -2.86 5.55
CA THR A 65 -19.93 -1.98 4.38
C THR A 65 -19.56 -0.52 4.66
N LEU A 66 -19.88 -0.01 5.86
CA LEU A 66 -19.49 1.35 6.26
C LEU A 66 -17.97 1.51 6.36
N ILE A 67 -17.24 0.49 6.83
CA ILE A 67 -15.77 0.50 6.86
C ILE A 67 -15.20 0.52 5.43
N LEU A 68 -15.77 -0.26 4.51
CA LEU A 68 -15.36 -0.26 3.11
C LEU A 68 -15.60 1.11 2.46
N GLU A 69 -16.78 1.68 2.67
CA GLU A 69 -17.12 3.02 2.17
C GLU A 69 -16.18 4.10 2.75
N PHE A 70 -15.92 4.04 4.05
CA PHE A 70 -14.99 4.96 4.73
C PHE A 70 -13.56 4.84 4.19
N ARG A 71 -13.08 3.61 3.96
CA ARG A 71 -11.77 3.35 3.35
C ARG A 71 -11.69 4.01 1.98
N ASP A 72 -12.70 3.82 1.14
CA ASP A 72 -12.72 4.36 -0.21
C ASP A 72 -12.80 5.89 -0.21
N ALA A 73 -13.59 6.47 0.69
CA ALA A 73 -13.70 7.92 0.88
C ALA A 73 -12.38 8.56 1.37
N ILE A 74 -11.58 7.82 2.16
CA ILE A 74 -10.32 8.33 2.73
C ILE A 74 -9.09 8.02 1.87
N SER A 75 -9.14 7.00 1.01
CA SER A 75 -8.04 6.59 0.14
C SER A 75 -7.32 7.77 -0.56
N PRO A 76 -8.03 8.76 -1.16
CA PRO A 76 -7.36 9.90 -1.80
C PRO A 76 -6.54 10.75 -0.83
N ARG A 77 -7.01 10.93 0.42
CA ARG A 77 -6.32 11.72 1.45
C ARG A 77 -5.08 11.00 1.96
N ILE A 78 -5.15 9.68 2.12
CA ILE A 78 -3.97 8.89 2.50
C ILE A 78 -2.93 8.95 1.38
N GLN A 79 -3.35 8.78 0.12
CA GLN A 79 -2.44 8.85 -1.02
C GLN A 79 -1.74 10.20 -1.13
N SER A 80 -2.44 11.31 -0.89
CA SER A 80 -1.84 12.65 -0.94
C SER A 80 -0.83 12.87 0.20
N LEU A 81 -1.13 12.42 1.43
CA LEU A 81 -0.20 12.48 2.55
C LEU A 81 1.06 11.65 2.29
N VAL A 82 0.90 10.43 1.79
CA VAL A 82 2.04 9.56 1.44
C VAL A 82 2.87 10.20 0.32
N GLY A 83 2.23 10.76 -0.71
CA GLY A 83 2.93 11.45 -1.80
C GLY A 83 3.71 12.68 -1.32
N PHE A 84 3.13 13.46 -0.42
CA PHE A 84 3.80 14.62 0.19
C PHE A 84 5.03 14.19 1.00
N LEU A 85 4.88 13.18 1.87
CA LEU A 85 5.99 12.64 2.66
C LEU A 85 7.10 12.05 1.76
N GLY A 86 6.72 11.31 0.72
CA GLY A 86 7.65 10.76 -0.27
C GLY A 86 8.46 11.86 -0.96
N THR A 87 7.80 12.94 -1.37
CA THR A 87 8.46 14.11 -1.96
C THR A 87 9.43 14.76 -0.97
N GLY A 88 9.03 14.89 0.30
CA GLY A 88 9.89 15.40 1.36
C GLY A 88 11.15 14.55 1.57
N ILE A 89 11.00 13.22 1.62
CA ILE A 89 12.13 12.28 1.74
C ILE A 89 13.08 12.44 0.55
N VAL A 90 12.56 12.44 -0.68
CA VAL A 90 13.37 12.62 -1.90
C VAL A 90 14.11 13.97 -1.86
N PHE A 91 13.47 15.04 -1.40
CA PHE A 91 14.10 16.34 -1.27
C PHE A 91 15.28 16.32 -0.28
N VAL A 92 15.11 15.73 0.91
CA VAL A 92 16.17 15.63 1.91
C VAL A 92 17.36 14.84 1.36
N LEU A 93 17.11 13.68 0.75
CA LEU A 93 18.15 12.82 0.22
C LEU A 93 18.92 13.47 -0.95
N THR A 94 18.20 14.07 -1.90
CA THR A 94 18.82 14.58 -3.13
C THR A 94 19.39 15.99 -2.97
N GLN A 95 18.63 16.90 -2.37
CA GLN A 95 19.00 18.31 -2.32
C GLN A 95 19.82 18.63 -1.08
N VAL A 96 19.43 18.14 0.10
CA VAL A 96 20.16 18.47 1.33
C VAL A 96 21.44 17.63 1.41
N ILE A 97 21.32 16.31 1.37
CA ILE A 97 22.47 15.41 1.50
C ILE A 97 23.32 15.47 0.22
N GLY A 98 22.72 15.36 -0.96
CA GLY A 98 23.46 15.38 -2.22
C GLY A 98 24.25 16.67 -2.46
N ARG A 99 23.66 17.85 -2.23
CA ARG A 99 24.41 19.12 -2.34
C ARG A 99 25.44 19.27 -1.22
N GLY A 100 25.11 18.84 0.01
CA GLY A 100 26.05 18.85 1.14
C GLY A 100 27.33 18.07 0.83
N LEU A 101 27.18 16.83 0.35
CA LEU A 101 28.31 16.00 -0.10
C LEU A 101 29.07 16.65 -1.27
N GLY A 102 28.35 17.25 -2.23
CA GLY A 102 28.96 17.95 -3.36
C GLY A 102 29.84 19.13 -2.94
N LEU A 103 29.43 19.90 -1.92
CA LEU A 103 30.22 21.00 -1.37
C LEU A 103 31.47 20.50 -0.64
N VAL A 104 31.34 19.45 0.18
CA VAL A 104 32.48 18.82 0.86
C VAL A 104 33.49 18.31 -0.18
N GLY A 105 33.04 17.60 -1.21
CA GLY A 105 33.90 17.14 -2.30
C GLY A 105 34.62 18.28 -3.02
N ARG A 106 33.92 19.39 -3.32
CA ARG A 106 34.54 20.59 -3.90
C ARG A 106 35.58 21.22 -3.00
N GLY A 107 35.31 21.31 -1.68
CA GLY A 107 36.27 21.83 -0.71
C GLY A 107 37.56 20.99 -0.66
N ILE A 108 37.43 19.66 -0.69
CA ILE A 108 38.57 18.74 -0.75
C ILE A 108 39.38 18.94 -2.04
N LEU A 109 38.71 19.00 -3.20
CA LEU A 109 39.36 19.22 -4.50
C LEU A 109 40.10 20.56 -4.59
N GLN A 110 39.53 21.63 -4.03
CA GLN A 110 40.19 22.93 -3.96
C GLN A 110 41.40 22.92 -3.02
N GLY A 111 41.29 22.24 -1.88
CA GLY A 111 42.38 22.08 -0.90
C GLY A 111 43.58 21.34 -1.47
N ILE A 112 43.39 20.26 -2.24
CA ILE A 112 44.50 19.56 -2.89
C ILE A 112 45.13 20.37 -4.03
N GLY A 113 44.30 21.12 -4.78
CA GLY A 113 44.75 21.93 -5.91
C GLY A 113 45.58 23.15 -5.49
N SER A 114 45.22 23.79 -4.38
CA SER A 114 45.96 24.95 -3.86
C SER A 114 47.35 24.58 -3.33
N VAL A 115 47.49 23.39 -2.72
CA VAL A 115 48.79 22.86 -2.26
C VAL A 115 49.72 22.59 -3.45
N SER A 116 49.22 21.97 -4.52
CA SER A 116 50.00 21.68 -5.73
C SER A 116 50.45 22.94 -6.50
N LEU A 117 49.63 24.01 -6.50
CA LEU A 117 50.00 25.29 -7.10
C LEU A 117 51.04 26.05 -6.26
N THR A 118 50.94 25.96 -4.93
CA THR A 118 51.90 26.57 -3.99
C THR A 118 53.29 25.92 -4.11
N GLU A 119 53.36 24.59 -4.26
CA GLU A 119 54.63 23.87 -4.46
C GLU A 119 55.34 24.25 -5.77
N LYS A 120 54.59 24.45 -6.86
CA LYS A 120 55.15 24.91 -8.14
C LYS A 120 55.62 26.37 -8.11
N GLY A 121 54.95 27.23 -7.34
CA GLY A 121 55.37 28.62 -7.12
C GLY A 121 56.69 28.72 -6.35
N GLN A 122 56.90 27.87 -5.34
CA GLN A 122 58.14 27.87 -4.55
C GLN A 122 59.35 27.28 -5.30
N ARG A 123 59.15 26.33 -6.23
CA ARG A 123 60.24 25.83 -7.09
C ARG A 123 60.70 26.79 -8.18
N LYS A 124 59.92 27.83 -8.50
CA LYS A 124 60.27 28.82 -9.55
C LYS A 124 60.96 30.07 -9.01
N ASN A 125 60.93 30.27 -7.70
CA ASN A 125 61.59 31.37 -6.97
C ASN A 125 62.86 30.92 -6.22
N LYS A 126 63.45 29.79 -6.62
CA LYS A 126 64.71 29.28 -6.11
C LYS A 126 65.63 28.96 -7.28
#